data_AF-A0A661KDS6-F1
#
_entry.id   AF-A0A661KDS6-F1
#
_cell.length_a   1.000
_cell.length_b   1.000
_cell.length_c   1.000
_cell.angle_alpha   90.00
_cell.angle_beta   90.00
_cell.angle_gamma   90.00
#
_symmetry.space_group_name_H-M   'P 1'
#
loop_
_entity.id
_entity.type
_entity.pdbx_description
1 polymer ?
#
loop_
_entity_poly.entity_id
_entity_poly.type
_entity_poly.pdbx_seq_one_letter_code
_entity_poly.pdbx_strand_id
1 'polypeptide(L)'
;MKRLAIILVLFLFLAGSPCTVDADGPNVHDFIISDVTPVSFSVIWIADEPALPTIKVFSDPEGQNDITSQLQVISFPTRNGDSSIPVSAKNAGLMKIRVSGLNPNSTYYFQTVTTSESTLETTYYPETEPFMTVYTENEVSRTTLEN
;
A
#
# COMPACT_ATOMS: atom_id res chain seq x y z
N MET A 1 3.28 51.65 -35.96
CA MET A 1 3.59 50.22 -36.20
C MET A 1 4.37 49.50 -35.09
N LYS A 2 4.98 50.17 -34.10
CA LYS A 2 5.70 49.49 -32.98
C LYS A 2 4.86 49.21 -31.72
N ARG A 3 3.74 49.91 -31.53
CA ARG A 3 2.85 49.75 -30.35
C ARG A 3 1.84 48.59 -30.47
N LEU A 4 1.54 48.15 -31.70
CA LEU A 4 0.62 47.03 -31.97
C LEU A 4 1.31 45.67 -31.77
N ALA A 5 2.63 45.59 -32.00
CA ALA A 5 3.41 44.37 -31.84
C ALA A 5 3.61 43.96 -30.37
N ILE A 6 3.62 44.91 -29.44
CA ILE A 6 3.84 44.65 -28.00
C ILE A 6 2.60 44.03 -27.35
N ILE A 7 1.40 44.38 -27.82
CA ILE A 7 0.13 43.86 -27.28
C ILE A 7 -0.10 42.41 -27.73
N LEU A 8 0.35 42.04 -28.93
CA LEU A 8 0.23 40.67 -29.45
C LEU A 8 1.16 39.68 -28.73
N VAL A 9 2.34 40.13 -28.27
CA VAL A 9 3.28 39.30 -27.51
C VAL A 9 2.80 39.08 -26.07
N LEU A 10 2.06 40.03 -25.49
CA LEU A 10 1.51 39.90 -24.13
C LEU A 10 0.31 38.95 -24.06
N PHE A 11 -0.47 38.83 -25.14
CA PHE A 11 -1.61 37.90 -25.21
C PHE A 11 -1.21 36.45 -25.47
N LEU A 12 -0.01 36.20 -26.02
CA LEU A 12 0.50 34.84 -26.25
C LEU A 12 1.10 34.17 -25.00
N PHE A 13 1.34 34.93 -23.92
CA PHE A 13 1.88 34.39 -22.67
C PHE A 13 0.81 33.99 -21.64
N LEU A 14 -0.48 34.23 -21.91
CA LEU A 14 -1.58 33.88 -21.00
C LEU A 14 -2.26 32.53 -21.33
N ALA A 15 -1.90 31.88 -22.43
CA ALA A 15 -2.49 30.62 -22.85
C ALA A 15 -1.52 29.46 -22.60
N GLY A 16 -1.68 28.79 -21.46
CA GLY A 16 -1.14 27.45 -21.28
C GLY A 16 0.08 27.36 -20.36
N SER A 17 -0.11 27.69 -19.07
CA SER A 17 0.51 26.84 -18.07
C SER A 17 -0.30 25.54 -18.09
N PRO A 18 0.26 24.37 -18.48
CA PRO A 18 -0.38 23.12 -18.12
C PRO A 18 -0.44 23.11 -16.59
N CYS A 19 -1.64 23.27 -16.04
CA CYS A 19 -1.88 22.91 -14.66
C CYS A 19 -1.68 21.39 -14.64
N THR A 20 -0.51 20.95 -14.21
CA THR A 20 -0.35 19.56 -13.79
C THR A 20 -1.26 19.42 -12.58
N VAL A 21 -2.39 18.75 -12.78
CA VAL A 21 -3.14 18.20 -11.66
C VAL A 21 -2.25 17.05 -11.20
N ASP A 22 -1.50 17.25 -10.12
CA ASP A 22 -0.94 16.14 -9.35
C ASP A 22 -2.14 15.30 -8.95
N ALA A 23 -2.39 14.22 -9.68
CA ALA A 23 -3.42 13.30 -9.28
C ALA A 23 -2.86 12.55 -8.08
N ASP A 24 -3.58 12.72 -6.98
CA ASP A 24 -3.29 12.10 -5.70
C ASP A 24 -3.64 10.62 -5.84
N GLY A 25 -2.81 9.75 -5.28
CA GLY A 25 -3.05 8.30 -5.35
C GLY A 25 -4.36 7.88 -4.68
N PRO A 26 -4.74 6.59 -4.75
CA PRO A 26 -5.99 6.11 -4.13
C PRO A 26 -6.04 6.49 -2.64
N ASN A 27 -7.20 6.94 -2.16
CA ASN A 27 -7.35 7.26 -0.74
C ASN A 27 -7.44 5.95 0.05
N VAL A 28 -6.61 5.80 1.09
CA VAL A 28 -6.54 4.57 1.88
C VAL A 28 -6.82 4.81 3.36
N HIS A 29 -7.56 3.89 3.98
CA HIS A 29 -7.97 3.99 5.38
C HIS A 29 -8.21 2.61 6.03
N ASP A 30 -8.54 2.60 7.33
CA ASP A 30 -8.92 1.43 8.14
C ASP A 30 -7.92 0.27 8.12
N PHE A 31 -6.67 0.58 8.45
CA PHE A 31 -5.60 -0.41 8.57
C PHE A 31 -5.78 -1.33 9.78
N ILE A 32 -5.74 -2.64 9.54
CA ILE A 32 -5.84 -3.68 10.56
C ILE A 32 -4.71 -4.69 10.33
N ILE A 33 -3.92 -4.93 11.38
CA ILE A 33 -2.95 -6.03 11.44
C ILE A 33 -3.68 -7.24 12.02
N SER A 34 -3.62 -8.38 11.34
CA SER A 34 -4.30 -9.60 11.73
C SER A 34 -3.40 -10.82 11.51
N ASP A 35 -3.86 -11.99 11.97
CA ASP A 35 -3.24 -13.29 11.68
C ASP A 35 -1.72 -13.30 12.00
N VAL A 36 -1.32 -12.63 13.09
CA VAL A 36 0.07 -12.59 13.53
C VAL A 36 0.43 -13.97 14.09
N THR A 37 1.57 -14.48 13.66
CA THR A 37 2.13 -15.77 14.06
C THR A 37 3.64 -15.59 14.24
N PRO A 38 4.38 -16.63 14.65
CA PRO A 38 5.83 -16.53 14.73
C PRO A 38 6.54 -16.26 13.40
N VAL A 39 5.93 -16.57 12.27
CA VAL A 39 6.59 -16.51 10.94
C VAL A 39 5.82 -15.72 9.88
N SER A 40 4.68 -15.15 10.24
CA SER A 40 3.81 -14.43 9.30
C SER A 40 2.86 -13.46 10.00
N PHE A 41 2.38 -12.46 9.26
CA PHE A 41 1.25 -11.62 9.63
C PHE A 41 0.43 -11.29 8.37
N SER A 42 -0.77 -10.76 8.58
CA SER A 42 -1.58 -10.16 7.51
C SER A 42 -1.90 -8.71 7.81
N VAL A 43 -2.10 -7.93 6.74
CA VAL A 43 -2.57 -6.55 6.83
C VAL A 43 -3.78 -6.40 5.94
N ILE A 44 -4.79 -5.71 6.44
CA ILE A 44 -6.04 -5.41 5.75
C ILE A 44 -6.24 -3.90 5.80
N TRP A 45 -6.69 -3.31 4.69
CA TRP A 45 -7.06 -1.90 4.61
C TRP A 45 -8.03 -1.69 3.45
N ILE A 46 -8.58 -0.48 3.35
CA ILE A 46 -9.54 -0.11 2.32
C ILE A 46 -8.93 0.97 1.44
N ALA A 47 -9.17 0.86 0.13
CA ALA A 47 -9.02 1.92 -0.85
C ALA A 47 -10.40 2.35 -1.35
N ASP A 48 -10.56 3.61 -1.72
CA ASP A 48 -11.81 4.16 -2.27
C ASP A 48 -12.09 3.76 -3.73
N GLU A 49 -11.13 3.12 -4.39
CA GLU A 49 -11.23 2.62 -5.75
C GLU A 49 -10.56 1.25 -5.93
N PRO A 50 -10.80 0.55 -7.06
CA PRO A 50 -10.07 -0.66 -7.40
C PRO A 50 -8.56 -0.41 -7.50
N ALA A 51 -7.78 -1.12 -6.68
CA ALA A 51 -6.34 -0.93 -6.61
C ALA A 51 -5.60 -2.23 -6.26
N LEU A 52 -4.31 -2.26 -6.54
CA LEU A 52 -3.41 -3.37 -6.26
C LEU A 52 -2.62 -3.12 -4.97
N PRO A 53 -2.67 -4.05 -4.00
CA PRO A 53 -1.91 -3.91 -2.77
C PRO A 53 -0.54 -4.57 -2.90
N THR A 54 0.50 -3.87 -2.43
CA THR A 54 1.81 -4.42 -2.08
C THR A 54 2.28 -3.83 -0.75
N ILE A 55 3.43 -4.26 -0.26
CA ILE A 55 3.99 -3.87 1.03
C ILE A 55 5.51 -3.80 0.93
N LYS A 56 6.11 -2.87 1.66
CA LYS A 56 7.53 -2.88 1.99
C LYS A 56 7.69 -3.23 3.45
N VAL A 57 8.63 -4.11 3.76
CA VAL A 57 8.95 -4.57 5.12
C VAL A 57 10.41 -4.27 5.41
N PHE A 58 10.65 -3.69 6.58
CA PHE A 58 11.95 -3.23 7.04
C PHE A 58 12.31 -3.91 8.37
N SER A 59 13.61 -4.09 8.59
CA SER A 59 14.13 -4.61 9.87
C SER A 59 14.45 -3.53 10.91
N ASP A 60 14.38 -2.25 10.52
CA ASP A 60 14.66 -1.08 11.35
C ASP A 60 13.53 -0.04 11.25
N PRO A 61 13.32 0.77 12.31
CA PRO A 61 12.25 1.77 12.34
C PRO A 61 12.43 2.91 11.33
N GLU A 62 13.67 3.20 10.93
CA GLU A 62 14.00 4.26 9.96
C GLU A 62 13.74 3.85 8.49
N GLY A 63 13.43 2.58 8.23
CA GLY A 63 13.17 2.03 6.90
C GLY A 63 14.39 1.98 5.98
N GLN A 64 15.60 1.95 6.52
CA GLN A 64 16.83 1.90 5.74
C GLN A 64 17.17 0.49 5.25
N ASN A 65 16.77 -0.55 5.99
CA ASN A 65 17.01 -1.95 5.65
C ASN A 65 15.71 -2.62 5.18
N ASP A 66 15.41 -2.46 3.89
CA ASP A 66 14.33 -3.16 3.20
C ASP A 66 14.67 -4.66 3.04
N ILE A 67 13.83 -5.51 3.63
CA ILE A 67 13.95 -6.98 3.59
C ILE A 67 12.83 -7.64 2.77
N THR A 68 11.99 -6.87 2.09
CA THR A 68 10.78 -7.35 1.39
C THR A 68 11.08 -8.49 0.42
N SER A 69 12.18 -8.39 -0.32
CA SER A 69 12.61 -9.40 -1.32
C SER A 69 13.02 -10.75 -0.71
N GLN A 70 13.28 -10.78 0.60
CA GLN A 70 13.64 -11.98 1.35
C GLN A 70 12.39 -12.69 1.90
N LEU A 71 11.23 -12.05 1.81
CA LEU A 71 9.97 -12.51 2.36
C LEU A 71 9.04 -13.00 1.25
N GLN A 72 8.08 -13.83 1.64
CA GLN A 72 6.98 -14.19 0.77
C GLN A 72 5.82 -13.21 1.02
N VAL A 73 5.55 -12.38 0.01
CA VAL A 73 4.42 -11.44 0.01
C VAL A 73 3.34 -11.96 -0.94
N ILE A 74 2.15 -12.21 -0.41
CA ILE A 74 1.00 -12.68 -1.20
C ILE A 74 -0.12 -11.64 -1.09
N SER A 75 -0.41 -10.97 -2.19
CA SER A 75 -1.58 -10.11 -2.34
C SER A 75 -2.85 -10.94 -2.56
N PHE A 76 -3.94 -10.55 -1.92
CA PHE A 76 -5.24 -11.24 -1.96
C PHE A 76 -5.12 -12.76 -1.73
N PRO A 77 -4.58 -13.20 -0.57
CA PRO A 77 -4.36 -14.63 -0.32
C PRO A 77 -5.69 -15.40 -0.32
N THR A 78 -5.73 -16.54 -1.01
CA THR A 78 -6.91 -17.42 -1.08
C THR A 78 -6.59 -18.79 -0.50
N ARG A 79 -7.60 -19.45 0.09
CA ARG A 79 -7.42 -20.77 0.73
C ARG A 79 -7.31 -21.92 -0.28
N ASN A 80 -7.99 -21.81 -1.43
CA ASN A 80 -8.10 -22.87 -2.43
C ASN A 80 -7.78 -22.40 -3.86
N GLY A 81 -7.16 -21.23 -4.03
CA GLY A 81 -6.84 -20.70 -5.37
C GLY A 81 -8.05 -20.17 -6.15
N ASP A 82 -9.18 -19.92 -5.50
CA ASP A 82 -10.36 -19.34 -6.14
C ASP A 82 -10.05 -17.92 -6.63
N SER A 83 -9.93 -17.76 -7.95
CA SER A 83 -9.56 -16.50 -8.58
C SER A 83 -10.66 -15.44 -8.54
N SER A 84 -11.89 -15.80 -8.19
CA SER A 84 -12.99 -14.84 -8.05
C SER A 84 -12.88 -13.99 -6.78
N ILE A 85 -12.25 -14.51 -5.72
CA ILE A 85 -12.08 -13.81 -4.43
C ILE A 85 -11.14 -12.60 -4.59
N PRO A 86 -9.92 -12.73 -5.15
CA PRO A 86 -9.05 -11.58 -5.39
C PRO A 86 -9.70 -10.51 -6.26
N VAL A 87 -10.39 -10.91 -7.33
CA VAL A 87 -11.07 -9.97 -8.23
C VAL A 87 -12.17 -9.20 -7.49
N SER A 88 -12.99 -9.90 -6.70
CA SER A 88 -14.08 -9.26 -5.95
C SER A 88 -13.57 -8.34 -4.86
N ALA A 89 -12.55 -8.76 -4.10
CA ALA A 89 -11.93 -7.95 -3.05
C ALA A 89 -11.30 -6.68 -3.63
N LYS A 90 -10.51 -6.84 -4.69
CA LYS A 90 -9.88 -5.73 -5.42
C LYS A 90 -10.92 -4.73 -5.94
N ASN A 91 -11.96 -5.20 -6.64
CA ASN A 91 -13.00 -4.33 -7.19
C ASN A 91 -13.82 -3.62 -6.11
N ALA A 92 -13.85 -4.17 -4.88
CA ALA A 92 -14.48 -3.55 -3.73
C ALA A 92 -13.55 -2.60 -2.95
N GLY A 93 -12.30 -2.41 -3.39
CA GLY A 93 -11.30 -1.62 -2.67
C GLY A 93 -10.80 -2.30 -1.38
N LEU A 94 -11.12 -3.57 -1.14
CA LEU A 94 -10.70 -4.29 0.05
C LEU A 94 -9.34 -4.95 -0.17
N MET A 95 -8.31 -4.42 0.48
CA MET A 95 -6.94 -4.93 0.37
C MET A 95 -6.64 -5.95 1.45
N LYS A 96 -5.96 -7.04 1.09
CA LYS A 96 -5.35 -7.95 2.05
C LYS A 96 -4.01 -8.45 1.53
N ILE A 97 -2.99 -8.36 2.36
CA ILE A 97 -1.68 -8.99 2.13
C ILE A 97 -1.38 -9.97 3.25
N ARG A 98 -0.77 -11.09 2.89
CA ARG A 98 -0.06 -11.96 3.83
C ARG A 98 1.44 -11.84 3.59
N VAL A 99 2.19 -11.59 4.66
CA VAL A 99 3.65 -11.62 4.68
C VAL A 99 4.09 -12.85 5.46
N SER A 100 4.98 -13.66 4.91
CA SER A 100 5.54 -14.84 5.57
C SER A 100 7.04 -15.00 5.33
N GLY A 101 7.69 -15.82 6.15
CA GLY A 101 9.15 -15.99 6.15
C GLY A 101 9.86 -15.13 7.21
N LEU A 102 9.12 -14.66 8.21
CA LEU A 102 9.64 -13.86 9.31
C LEU A 102 10.25 -14.74 10.39
N ASN A 103 11.08 -14.14 11.24
CA ASN A 103 11.60 -14.80 12.43
C ASN A 103 10.63 -14.61 13.62
N PRO A 104 10.48 -15.62 14.50
CA PRO A 104 9.76 -15.47 15.76
C PRO A 104 10.33 -14.38 16.65
N ASN A 105 9.51 -13.85 17.56
CA ASN A 105 9.93 -12.95 18.61
C ASN A 105 10.76 -11.75 18.10
N SER A 106 10.33 -11.18 16.97
CA SER A 106 11.04 -10.14 16.23
C SER A 106 10.11 -8.99 15.86
N THR A 107 10.61 -7.76 15.97
CA THR A 107 9.89 -6.55 15.55
C THR A 107 10.20 -6.25 14.09
N TYR A 108 9.17 -5.97 13.30
CA TYR A 108 9.27 -5.52 11.93
C TYR A 108 8.49 -4.24 11.72
N TYR A 109 8.94 -3.45 10.75
CA TYR A 109 8.32 -2.20 10.35
C TYR A 109 7.85 -2.32 8.91
N PHE A 110 6.73 -1.69 8.55
CA PHE A 110 6.22 -1.82 7.19
C PHE A 110 5.44 -0.60 6.72
N GLN A 111 5.43 -0.45 5.40
CA GLN A 111 4.69 0.55 4.66
C GLN A 111 3.82 -0.18 3.63
N THR A 112 2.52 0.04 3.66
CA THR A 112 1.62 -0.45 2.61
C THR A 112 1.74 0.43 1.38
N VAL A 113 1.59 -0.17 0.22
CA VAL A 113 1.70 0.49 -1.07
C VAL A 113 0.46 0.09 -1.87
N THR A 114 -0.36 1.07 -2.25
CA THR A 114 -1.63 0.83 -2.95
C THR A 114 -1.58 1.53 -4.30
N THR A 115 -1.63 0.77 -5.39
CA THR A 115 -1.54 1.31 -6.75
C THR A 115 -2.91 1.27 -7.40
N SER A 116 -3.45 2.42 -7.78
CA SER A 116 -4.71 2.54 -8.53
C SER A 116 -4.66 1.71 -9.80
N GLU A 117 -5.71 0.94 -10.10
CA GLU A 117 -5.80 0.28 -11.41
C GLU A 117 -6.17 1.26 -12.53
N SER A 118 -6.77 2.41 -12.19
CA SER A 118 -7.29 3.36 -13.15
C SER A 118 -6.22 4.38 -13.58
N THR A 119 -5.50 4.96 -12.60
CA THR A 119 -4.49 6.00 -12.85
C THR A 119 -3.05 5.49 -12.80
N LEU A 120 -2.82 4.29 -12.24
CA LEU A 120 -1.49 3.75 -11.92
C LEU A 120 -0.72 4.54 -10.85
N GLU A 121 -1.37 5.51 -10.20
CA GLU A 121 -0.79 6.26 -9.10
C GLU A 121 -0.74 5.42 -7.84
N THR A 122 0.19 5.74 -6.97
CA THR A 122 0.50 4.92 -5.81
C THR A 122 0.43 5.74 -4.54
N THR A 123 -0.29 5.21 -3.55
CA THR A 123 -0.34 5.75 -2.20
C THR A 123 0.50 4.89 -1.28
N TYR A 124 1.41 5.55 -0.55
CA TYR A 124 2.23 4.94 0.49
C TYR A 124 1.64 5.27 1.85
N TYR A 125 1.48 4.27 2.72
CA TYR A 125 0.98 4.50 4.07
C TYR A 125 1.71 3.66 5.13
N PRO A 126 2.22 4.27 6.21
CA PRO A 126 2.47 5.70 6.35
C PRO A 126 3.44 6.19 5.25
N GLU A 127 3.27 7.42 4.74
CA GLU A 127 4.13 7.95 3.66
C GLU A 127 5.58 8.13 4.14
N THR A 128 5.74 8.59 5.37
CA THR A 128 7.01 8.75 6.07
C THR A 128 7.00 8.02 7.40
N GLU A 129 8.16 7.91 8.04
CA GLU A 129 8.26 7.44 9.41
C GLU A 129 7.37 8.25 10.38
N PRO A 130 6.88 7.64 11.47
CA PRO A 130 7.07 6.24 11.85
C PRO A 130 6.24 5.27 10.99
N PHE A 131 6.87 4.19 10.52
CA PHE A 131 6.19 3.12 9.81
C PHE A 131 5.33 2.26 10.75
N MET A 132 4.37 1.52 10.19
CA MET A 132 3.58 0.58 11.00
C MET A 132 4.48 -0.52 11.57
N THR A 133 4.18 -0.97 12.79
CA THR A 133 4.99 -1.96 13.49
C THR A 133 4.20 -3.22 13.75
N VAL A 134 4.86 -4.37 13.61
CA VAL A 134 4.33 -5.67 14.02
C VAL A 134 5.39 -6.43 14.81
N TYR A 135 4.96 -7.10 15.87
CA TYR A 135 5.79 -8.00 16.65
C TYR A 135 5.35 -9.44 16.42
N THR A 136 6.24 -10.29 15.92
CA THR A 136 5.92 -11.70 15.69
C THR A 136 5.84 -12.46 17.01
N GLU A 137 4.90 -13.39 17.09
CA GLU A 137 4.73 -14.23 18.28
C GLU A 137 5.95 -15.14 18.48
N ASN A 138 6.09 -15.70 19.69
CA ASN A 138 7.10 -16.73 19.94
C ASN A 138 6.61 -18.11 19.45
N GLU A 139 5.35 -18.43 19.72
CA GLU A 139 4.71 -19.71 19.38
C GLU A 139 3.27 -19.47 18.94
N VAL A 140 2.72 -20.38 18.14
CA VAL A 140 1.32 -20.30 17.70
C VAL A 140 0.40 -20.72 18.85
N SER A 141 -0.35 -19.79 19.42
CA SER A 141 -1.39 -20.12 20.39
C SER A 141 -2.74 -20.35 19.68
N ARG A 142 -3.25 -21.59 19.71
CA ARG A 142 -4.60 -21.93 19.24
C ARG A 142 -5.51 -22.17 20.44
N THR A 143 -6.52 -21.33 20.60
CA THR A 143 -7.62 -21.65 21.53
C THR A 143 -8.65 -22.48 20.77
N THR A 144 -8.73 -23.78 21.07
CA THR A 144 -9.83 -24.63 20.62
C THR A 144 -11.01 -24.42 21.57
N LEU A 145 -12.09 -23.84 21.07
CA LEU A 145 -13.38 -23.91 21.77
C LEU A 145 -13.89 -25.34 21.58
N GLU A 146 -13.73 -26.18 22.59
CA GLU A 146 -14.41 -27.47 22.62
C GLU A 146 -15.91 -27.21 22.80
N ASN A 147 -16.71 -27.72 21.86
CA ASN A 147 -18.17 -27.77 21.94
C ASN A 147 -18.61 -29.09 22.58
#